data_AF-A0A9X1MPF7-F1
#
_entry.id   AF-A0A9X1MPF7-F1
#
_cell.length_a   1.000
_cell.length_b   1.000
_cell.length_c   1.000
_cell.angle_alpha   90.00
_cell.angle_beta   90.00
_cell.angle_gamma   90.00
#
_symmetry.space_group_name_H-M   'P 1'
#
loop_
_entity.id
_entity.type
_entity.pdbx_description
1 polymer ?
#
loop_
_entity_poly.entity_id
_entity_poly.type
_entity_poly.pdbx_seq_one_letter_code
_entity_poly.pdbx_strand_id
1 'polypeptide(L)'
;MSRYEGKPFVRLIECYILSAIDELPAVYEQKLVEMVPALKETYNIEGTWREVVAEVMQFPDSIDEELRGMWNHNQAIAAQKNQILSAEAFAQAVVDQNFPSEPEGEEDEGEEE
;
A
#
# COMPACT_ATOMS: atom_id res chain seq x y z
N MET A 1 3.51 -0.67 -19.09
CA MET A 1 4.20 0.24 -18.16
C MET A 1 3.93 -0.32 -16.77
N SER A 2 4.98 -0.71 -16.06
CA SER A 2 4.84 -1.30 -14.73
C SER A 2 4.31 -0.22 -13.78
N ARG A 3 3.27 -0.50 -12.99
CA ARG A 3 2.73 0.37 -11.91
C ARG A 3 3.83 0.96 -11.01
N TYR A 4 4.99 0.29 -10.97
CA TYR A 4 6.14 0.61 -10.15
C TYR A 4 7.26 1.35 -10.90
N GLU A 5 7.14 1.60 -12.21
CA GLU A 5 8.11 2.42 -12.96
C GLU A 5 8.11 3.85 -12.39
N GLY A 6 9.24 4.25 -11.80
CA GLY A 6 9.42 5.58 -11.20
C GLY A 6 8.78 5.76 -9.82
N LYS A 7 8.07 4.76 -9.27
CA LYS A 7 7.40 4.84 -7.96
C LYS A 7 7.84 3.69 -7.02
N PRO A 8 9.14 3.56 -6.68
CA PRO A 8 9.62 2.49 -5.78
C PRO A 8 8.96 2.54 -4.40
N PHE A 9 8.51 3.73 -3.99
CA PHE A 9 7.85 3.94 -2.70
C PHE A 9 6.44 3.33 -2.62
N VAL A 10 5.69 3.30 -3.72
CA VAL A 10 4.37 2.64 -3.77
C VAL A 10 4.49 1.16 -3.40
N ARG A 11 5.52 0.48 -3.90
CA ARG A 11 5.77 -0.92 -3.55
C ARG A 11 6.09 -1.10 -2.06
N LEU A 12 6.79 -0.16 -1.44
CA LEU A 12 7.08 -0.19 0.00
C LEU A 12 5.80 -0.05 0.83
N ILE A 13 4.86 0.80 0.41
CA ILE A 13 3.57 0.95 1.08
C ILE A 13 2.74 -0.34 0.93
N GLU A 14 2.70 -0.96 -0.25
CA GLU A 14 2.04 -2.26 -0.43
C GLU A 14 2.61 -3.32 0.52
N CYS A 15 3.95 -3.40 0.64
CA CYS A 15 4.61 -4.28 1.58
C CYS A 15 4.28 -3.95 3.05
N TYR A 16 4.16 -2.67 3.40
CA TYR A 16 3.73 -2.23 4.72
C TYR A 16 2.32 -2.74 5.04
N ILE A 17 1.39 -2.60 4.10
CA ILE A 17 0.00 -3.08 4.26
C ILE A 17 -0.04 -4.60 4.42
N LEU A 18 0.70 -5.34 3.58
CA LEU A 18 0.82 -6.80 3.70
C LEU A 18 1.39 -7.21 5.07
N SER A 19 2.38 -6.47 5.58
CA SER A 19 2.94 -6.70 6.91
C SER A 19 1.93 -6.42 8.02
N ALA A 20 1.13 -5.37 7.89
CA ALA A 20 0.12 -5.00 8.89
C ALA A 20 -0.98 -6.08 9.02
N ILE A 21 -1.31 -6.77 7.93
CA ILE A 21 -2.31 -7.85 7.93
C ILE A 21 -1.70 -9.25 8.12
N ASP A 22 -0.40 -9.34 8.46
CA ASP A 22 0.33 -10.60 8.68
C ASP A 22 0.38 -11.53 7.43
N GLU A 23 0.26 -10.96 6.23
CA GLU A 23 0.28 -11.67 4.93
C GLU A 23 1.55 -11.36 4.12
N LEU A 24 2.56 -10.71 4.71
CA LEU A 24 3.84 -10.45 4.04
C LEU A 24 4.70 -11.73 3.99
N PRO A 25 5.05 -12.24 2.80
CA PRO A 25 5.95 -13.38 2.71
C PRO A 25 7.35 -13.05 3.26
N ALA A 26 7.93 -13.97 4.02
CA ALA A 26 9.25 -13.79 4.65
C ALA A 26 10.39 -13.43 3.67
N VAL A 27 10.29 -13.89 2.42
CA VAL A 27 11.27 -13.54 1.36
C VAL A 27 11.23 -12.04 1.02
N TYR A 28 10.05 -11.42 1.07
CA TYR A 28 9.94 -9.97 0.87
C TYR A 28 10.40 -9.21 2.11
N GLU A 29 10.06 -9.68 3.31
CA GLU A 29 10.54 -9.08 4.56
C GLU A 29 12.07 -9.03 4.61
N GLN A 30 12.75 -10.14 4.28
CA GLN A 30 14.22 -10.18 4.25
C GLN A 30 14.81 -9.13 3.29
N LYS A 31 14.26 -9.02 2.08
CA LYS A 31 14.70 -8.00 1.10
C LYS A 31 14.49 -6.58 1.62
N LEU A 32 13.37 -6.31 2.30
CA LEU A 32 13.09 -4.99 2.88
C LEU A 32 14.09 -4.66 3.99
N VAL A 33 14.45 -5.64 4.83
CA VAL A 33 15.48 -5.49 5.87
C VAL A 33 16.84 -5.19 5.24
N GLU A 34 17.23 -5.89 4.16
CA GLU A 34 18.47 -5.60 3.43
C GLU A 34 18.48 -4.20 2.80
N MET A 35 17.31 -3.67 2.45
CA MET A 35 17.15 -2.32 1.90
C MET A 35 17.10 -1.21 2.97
N VAL A 36 16.95 -1.53 4.25
CA VAL A 36 16.88 -0.54 5.35
C VAL A 36 17.98 0.50 5.27
N PRO A 37 19.28 0.16 5.09
CA PRO A 37 20.34 1.18 5.03
C PRO A 37 20.12 2.22 3.92
N ALA A 38 19.69 1.77 2.74
CA ALA A 38 19.40 2.67 1.62
C ALA A 38 18.15 3.54 1.88
N LEU A 39 17.13 2.99 2.55
CA LEU A 39 15.94 3.75 2.96
C LEU A 39 16.30 4.84 3.97
N LYS A 40 17.10 4.50 4.97
CA LYS A 40 17.58 5.47 5.96
C LYS A 40 18.37 6.60 5.31
N GLU A 41 19.27 6.28 4.39
CA GLU A 41 20.05 7.30 3.66
C GLU A 41 19.15 8.18 2.76
N THR A 42 18.18 7.57 2.08
CA THR A 42 17.29 8.27 1.15
C THR A 42 16.32 9.22 1.87
N TYR A 43 15.74 8.79 2.98
CA TYR A 43 14.72 9.54 3.71
C TYR A 43 15.26 10.27 4.94
N ASN A 44 16.52 10.02 5.33
CA ASN A 44 17.16 10.55 6.53
C ASN A 44 16.34 10.28 7.81
N ILE A 45 15.77 9.08 7.90
CA ILE A 45 14.96 8.58 9.02
C ILE A 45 15.64 7.33 9.58
N GLU A 46 15.67 7.19 10.90
CA GLU A 46 16.23 6.02 11.59
C GLU A 46 15.15 4.96 11.90
N GLY A 47 15.57 3.77 12.34
CA GLY A 47 14.67 2.66 12.68
C GLY A 47 14.55 1.56 11.62
N THR A 48 13.46 0.81 11.69
CA THR A 48 13.09 -0.28 10.79
C THR A 48 12.49 0.25 9.50
N TRP A 49 12.42 -0.57 8.45
CA TRP A 49 11.77 -0.17 7.20
C TRP A 49 10.30 0.24 7.42
N ARG A 50 9.61 -0.37 8.41
CA ARG A 50 8.22 -0.02 8.76
C ARG A 50 8.12 1.36 9.39
N GLU A 51 9.02 1.68 10.32
CA GLU A 51 9.08 3.01 10.95
C GLU A 51 9.38 4.08 9.90
N VAL A 52 10.34 3.84 9.00
CA VAL A 52 10.64 4.76 7.90
C VAL A 52 9.40 4.98 7.03
N VAL A 53 8.69 3.93 6.62
CA VAL A 53 7.48 4.08 5.79
C VAL A 53 6.38 4.82 6.55
N ALA A 54 6.10 4.46 7.80
CA ALA A 54 5.09 5.12 8.62
C ALA A 54 5.40 6.62 8.82
N GLU A 55 6.65 6.96 9.06
CA GLU A 55 7.09 8.35 9.23
C GLU A 55 7.03 9.13 7.91
N VAL A 56 7.52 8.59 6.80
CA VAL A 56 7.41 9.27 5.49
C VAL A 56 5.94 9.52 5.11
N MET A 57 5.06 8.56 5.42
CA MET A 57 3.63 8.63 5.14
C MET A 57 2.83 9.42 6.17
N GLN A 58 3.46 9.75 7.30
CA GLN A 58 2.80 10.33 8.48
C GLN A 58 1.59 9.49 8.93
N PHE A 59 1.72 8.17 8.89
CA PHE A 59 0.67 7.27 9.33
C PHE A 59 0.47 7.34 10.86
N PRO A 60 -0.78 7.31 11.34
CA PRO A 60 -1.05 7.24 12.77
C PRO A 60 -0.66 5.87 13.34
N ASP A 61 -0.39 5.80 14.64
CA ASP A 61 -0.10 4.53 15.32
C ASP A 61 -1.25 3.51 15.22
N SER A 62 -2.48 3.98 14.96
CA SER A 62 -3.67 3.16 14.75
C SER A 62 -3.75 2.49 13.38
N ILE A 63 -2.90 2.87 12.43
CA ILE A 63 -3.04 2.47 11.02
C ILE A 63 -3.04 0.95 10.84
N ASP A 64 -2.24 0.22 11.63
CA ASP A 64 -2.18 -1.23 11.60
C ASP A 64 -3.53 -1.86 11.97
N GLU A 65 -4.18 -1.32 13.01
CA GLU A 65 -5.50 -1.77 13.46
C GLU A 65 -6.58 -1.45 12.41
N GLU A 66 -6.52 -0.26 11.82
CA GLU A 66 -7.43 0.16 10.76
C GLU A 66 -7.31 -0.73 9.52
N LEU A 67 -6.07 -1.02 9.07
CA LEU A 67 -5.80 -1.91 7.94
C LEU A 67 -6.30 -3.34 8.19
N ARG A 68 -6.08 -3.87 9.40
CA ARG A 68 -6.61 -5.20 9.81
C ARG A 68 -8.14 -5.20 9.84
N GLY A 69 -8.76 -4.13 10.32
CA GLY A 69 -10.22 -3.96 10.32
C GLY A 69 -10.78 -3.97 8.90
N MET A 70 -10.19 -3.17 8.01
CA MET A 70 -10.56 -3.11 6.59
C MET A 70 -10.38 -4.46 5.89
N TRP A 71 -9.28 -5.15 6.14
CA TRP A 71 -9.01 -6.48 5.59
C TRP A 71 -10.08 -7.49 5.98
N ASN A 72 -10.38 -7.61 7.27
CA ASN A 72 -11.41 -8.52 7.77
C ASN A 72 -12.80 -8.20 7.21
N HIS A 73 -13.15 -6.91 7.12
CA HIS A 73 -14.41 -6.47 6.55
C HIS A 73 -14.51 -6.82 5.06
N ASN A 74 -13.47 -6.54 4.28
CA ASN A 74 -13.42 -6.82 2.85
C ASN A 74 -13.43 -8.32 2.55
N GLN A 75 -12.76 -9.13 3.38
CA GLN A 75 -12.83 -10.59 3.30
C GLN A 75 -14.26 -11.09 3.53
N ALA A 76 -14.99 -10.53 4.49
CA ALA A 76 -16.39 -10.88 4.73
C ALA A 76 -17.29 -10.52 3.53
N ILE A 77 -17.07 -9.36 2.90
CA ILE A 77 -17.80 -8.96 1.69
C ILE A 77 -17.47 -9.88 0.52
N ALA A 78 -16.18 -10.19 0.30
CA ALA A 78 -15.74 -11.07 -0.77
C ALA A 78 -16.37 -12.47 -0.62
N ALA A 79 -16.37 -13.01 0.61
CA ALA A 79 -17.00 -14.29 0.91
C ALA A 79 -18.51 -14.28 0.60
N GLN A 80 -19.24 -13.21 0.97
CA GLN A 80 -20.67 -13.06 0.63
C GLN A 80 -20.92 -13.04 -0.89
N LYS A 81 -19.98 -12.49 -1.66
CA LYS A 81 -20.04 -12.42 -3.12
C LYS A 81 -19.48 -13.67 -3.81
N ASN A 82 -19.08 -14.70 -3.07
CA ASN A 82 -18.34 -15.87 -3.59
C ASN A 82 -17.07 -15.47 -4.37
N GLN A 83 -16.41 -14.41 -3.94
CA GLN A 83 -15.16 -13.92 -4.47
C GLN A 83 -14.02 -14.19 -3.49
N ILE A 84 -12.81 -14.33 -4.00
CA ILE A 84 -11.59 -14.44 -3.21
C ILE A 84 -10.87 -13.11 -3.33
N LEU A 85 -10.66 -12.43 -2.20
CA LEU A 85 -9.80 -11.26 -2.15
C LEU A 85 -8.41 -11.71 -1.68
N SER A 86 -7.41 -11.57 -2.55
CA SER A 86 -6.02 -11.81 -2.18
C SER A 86 -5.46 -10.63 -1.39
N ALA A 87 -4.54 -10.88 -0.46
CA ALA A 87 -3.81 -9.86 0.28
C ALA A 87 -3.13 -8.82 -0.64
N GLU A 88 -2.51 -9.26 -1.74
CA GLU A 88 -1.87 -8.37 -2.72
C GLU A 88 -2.89 -7.42 -3.37
N ALA A 89 -4.04 -7.94 -3.83
CA ALA A 89 -5.09 -7.12 -4.41
C ALA A 89 -5.67 -6.13 -3.39
N PHE A 90 -5.80 -6.52 -2.13
CA PHE A 90 -6.21 -5.61 -1.06
C PHE A 90 -5.19 -4.48 -0.87
N ALA A 91 -3.90 -4.80 -0.75
CA ALA A 91 -2.84 -3.80 -0.61
C ALA A 91 -2.80 -2.82 -1.79
N GLN A 92 -2.92 -3.34 -3.03
CA GLN A 92 -3.00 -2.52 -4.23
C GLN A 92 -4.21 -1.58 -4.20
N ALA A 93 -5.40 -2.09 -3.87
CA ALA A 93 -6.62 -1.30 -3.81
C ALA A 93 -6.58 -0.22 -2.72
N VAL A 94 -5.94 -0.49 -1.58
CA VAL A 94 -5.72 0.51 -0.53
C VAL A 94 -4.77 1.61 -1.02
N VAL A 95 -3.67 1.24 -1.67
CA VAL A 95 -2.74 2.23 -2.23
C VAL A 95 -3.41 3.05 -3.33
N ASP A 96 -4.18 2.44 -4.22
CA ASP A 96 -4.86 3.15 -5.30
C ASP A 96 -5.88 4.17 -4.80
N GLN A 97 -6.60 3.86 -3.73
CA GLN A 97 -7.54 4.79 -3.11
C GLN A 97 -6.86 6.00 -2.47
N ASN A 98 -5.65 5.83 -1.94
CA ASN A 98 -4.92 6.90 -1.24
C ASN A 98 -3.95 7.66 -2.17
N PHE A 99 -3.50 7.02 -3.25
CA PHE A 99 -2.58 7.56 -4.26
C PHE A 99 -3.18 7.34 -5.64
N PRO A 100 -4.28 8.02 -5.97
CA PRO A 100 -4.78 7.98 -7.34
C PRO A 100 -3.64 8.41 -8.26
N SER A 101 -3.22 7.51 -9.15
CA SER A 101 -2.49 7.93 -10.34
C SER A 101 -3.43 8.91 -11.04
N GLU A 102 -2.92 10.08 -11.42
CA GLU A 102 -3.68 11.23 -11.96
C GLU A 102 -4.98 10.81 -12.66
N PRO A 103 -6.11 11.53 -12.44
CA PRO A 103 -7.34 11.21 -13.16
C PRO A 103 -7.01 11.26 -14.66
N GLU A 104 -7.06 10.11 -15.33
CA GLU A 104 -7.25 10.10 -16.77
C GLU A 104 -8.51 10.94 -17.00
N GLY A 105 -8.32 12.05 -17.72
CA GLY A 105 -9.28 13.14 -17.79
C GLY A 105 -10.71 12.62 -17.92
N GLU A 106 -11.55 13.02 -16.97
CA GLU A 106 -12.95 13.29 -17.28
C GLU A 106 -12.90 14.31 -18.42
N GLU A 107 -13.05 13.80 -19.64
CA GLU A 107 -13.39 14.59 -20.80
C GLU A 107 -14.68 15.30 -20.42
N ASP A 108 -14.53 16.57 -20.06
CA ASP A 108 -15.58 17.58 -20.05
C ASP A 108 -16.22 17.57 -21.44
N GLU A 109 -17.18 16.67 -21.64
CA GLU A 109 -18.15 16.79 -22.72
C GLU A 109 -19.02 17.99 -22.35
N GLY A 110 -18.49 19.17 -22.66
CA GLY A 110 -19.30 20.34 -22.90
C GLY A 110 -20.32 20.00 -23.98
N GLU A 111 -21.51 19.60 -23.54
CA GLU A 111 -22.72 19.70 -24.34
C GLU A 111 -22.96 21.19 -24.60
N GLU A 112 -22.29 21.72 -25.62
CA GLU A 112 -22.85 22.77 -26.44
C GLU A 112 -24.09 22.18 -27.13
N GLU A 113 -25.30 22.65 -26.78
CA GLU A 113 -26.38 23.07 -27.69
C GLU A 113 -27.41 23.97 -26.96
#